data_AF-A0A2G4FMM4-F1
#
_entry.id   AF-A0A2G4FMM4-F1
#
_cell.length_a   1.000
_cell.length_b   1.000
_cell.length_c   1.000
_cell.angle_alpha   90.00
_cell.angle_beta   90.00
_cell.angle_gamma   90.00
#
_symmetry.space_group_name_H-M   'P 1'
#
loop_
_entity.id
_entity.type
_entity.pdbx_description
1 polymer ?
#
loop_
_entity_poly.entity_id
_entity_poly.type
_entity_poly.pdbx_seq_one_letter_code
_entity_poly.pdbx_strand_id
1 'polypeptide(L)'
;MRHYPTILKWNNPVVPVPMVMFDRKEIGTVRKVGFDSPPWLQTGAIESSFDFSGRMLELISDISQNCPEFFNLDPNKILVTITRARNFRLHGLQARVTPMRFEGGNLQCKRGNRNYEVQQYYVDGREIYYLVTFCLPRFQDQTLENKLVTVFHELYHISPEFNGDLRRHQGRCAWHTHSKKSYDVQMLHMAREYVATTRKPYLHDFLRVDFAQLIHKHGGINGSVVPLPRLVPTARPAKVS
;
A
#
# COMPACT_ATOMS: atom_id res chain seq x y z
N MET A 1 -3.89 -24.21 -21.13
CA MET A 1 -3.37 -23.52 -19.93
C MET A 1 -3.14 -22.06 -20.31
N ARG A 2 -3.64 -21.07 -19.54
CA ARG A 2 -3.28 -19.66 -19.78
C ARG A 2 -1.81 -19.46 -19.41
N HIS A 3 -0.98 -19.06 -20.37
CA HIS A 3 0.39 -18.61 -20.10
C HIS A 3 0.33 -17.16 -19.62
N TYR A 4 0.78 -16.92 -18.40
CA TYR A 4 0.95 -15.58 -17.86
C TYR A 4 2.43 -15.20 -17.99
N PRO A 5 2.74 -13.95 -18.36
CA PRO A 5 4.12 -13.50 -18.42
C PRO A 5 4.74 -13.49 -17.01
N THR A 6 6.01 -13.85 -16.90
CA THR A 6 6.77 -13.74 -15.65
C THR A 6 7.07 -12.30 -15.27
N ILE A 7 7.09 -11.38 -16.24
CA ILE A 7 7.37 -9.97 -16.02
C ILE A 7 6.22 -9.10 -16.53
N LEU A 8 5.79 -8.13 -15.73
CA LEU A 8 4.97 -7.01 -16.17
C LEU A 8 5.80 -5.73 -16.11
N LYS A 9 5.74 -4.92 -17.17
CA LYS A 9 6.45 -3.64 -17.26
C LYS A 9 5.47 -2.54 -17.63
N TRP A 10 5.61 -1.40 -16.97
CA TRP A 10 4.93 -0.17 -17.33
C TRP A 10 5.99 0.94 -17.44
N ASN A 11 6.11 1.53 -18.63
CA ASN A 11 7.15 2.51 -18.96
C ASN A 11 6.53 3.71 -19.70
N ASN A 12 5.36 4.15 -19.28
CA ASN A 12 4.61 5.20 -19.97
C ASN A 12 5.01 6.56 -19.40
N PRO A 13 5.56 7.48 -20.22
CA PRO A 13 6.09 8.77 -19.76
C PRO A 13 5.01 9.73 -19.22
N VAL A 14 3.74 9.46 -19.47
CA VAL A 14 2.60 10.29 -19.05
C VAL A 14 1.89 9.68 -17.84
N VAL A 15 1.66 8.36 -17.85
CA VAL A 15 1.00 7.63 -16.75
C VAL A 15 1.72 6.30 -16.52
N PRO A 16 2.69 6.25 -15.60
CA PRO A 16 3.62 5.13 -15.51
C PRO A 16 2.97 3.83 -15.06
N VAL A 17 1.74 3.85 -14.53
CA VAL A 17 0.96 2.66 -14.12
C VAL A 17 -0.53 2.94 -14.35
N PRO A 18 -1.37 1.96 -14.76
CA PRO A 18 -2.80 2.20 -14.93
C PRO A 18 -3.43 2.81 -13.68
N MET A 19 -4.28 3.82 -13.87
CA MET A 19 -4.98 4.51 -12.79
C MET A 19 -6.48 4.25 -12.86
N VAL A 20 -7.13 4.30 -11.71
CA VAL A 20 -8.59 4.40 -11.61
C VAL A 20 -8.96 5.67 -10.86
N MET A 21 -10.13 6.22 -11.21
CA MET A 21 -10.71 7.37 -10.52
C MET A 21 -11.95 6.94 -9.73
N PHE A 22 -12.09 7.47 -8.53
CA PHE A 22 -13.36 7.57 -7.81
C PHE A 22 -13.92 8.98 -8.01
N ASP A 23 -15.19 9.08 -8.37
CA ASP A 23 -15.85 10.36 -8.59
C ASP A 23 -17.04 10.56 -7.63
N ARG A 24 -17.77 11.66 -7.79
CA ARG A 24 -18.93 11.98 -6.94
C ARG A 24 -20.01 10.90 -6.94
N LYS A 25 -20.13 10.06 -7.96
CA LYS A 25 -21.12 8.97 -8.02
C LYS A 25 -20.80 7.87 -7.02
N GLU A 26 -19.52 7.71 -6.67
CA GLU A 26 -19.03 6.69 -5.74
C GLU A 26 -19.33 7.02 -4.26
N ILE A 27 -19.74 8.26 -3.91
CA ILE A 27 -20.14 8.62 -2.53
C ILE A 27 -21.59 8.22 -2.24
N GLY A 28 -22.41 7.97 -3.27
CA GLY A 28 -23.86 7.79 -3.15
C GLY A 28 -24.57 9.02 -2.55
N THR A 29 -25.86 8.88 -2.24
CA THR A 29 -26.72 9.97 -1.70
C THR A 29 -26.58 10.18 -0.18
N VAL A 30 -25.71 9.40 0.48
CA VAL A 30 -25.85 9.04 1.91
C VAL A 30 -25.23 10.05 2.88
N ARG A 31 -24.36 10.95 2.45
CA ARG A 31 -23.84 12.03 3.30
C ARG A 31 -24.19 13.36 2.65
N LYS A 32 -24.94 14.23 3.36
CA LYS A 32 -25.31 15.57 2.90
C LYS A 32 -24.85 16.69 3.84
N VAL A 33 -24.17 16.36 4.93
CA VAL A 33 -23.77 17.31 5.98
C VAL A 33 -22.25 17.21 6.20
N GLY A 34 -21.54 18.34 6.20
CA GLY A 34 -20.12 18.42 6.60
C GLY A 34 -19.08 18.09 5.53
N PHE A 35 -19.36 18.37 4.26
CA PHE A 35 -18.44 18.09 3.14
C PHE A 35 -17.21 18.99 3.07
N ASP A 36 -17.23 20.13 3.74
CA ASP A 36 -16.12 21.05 3.71
C ASP A 36 -14.95 20.44 4.48
N SER A 37 -13.94 20.02 3.73
CA SER A 37 -12.61 19.79 4.30
C SER A 37 -12.14 21.10 4.95
N PRO A 38 -11.67 21.07 6.20
CA PRO A 38 -11.18 22.27 6.85
C PRO A 38 -10.15 23.00 5.97
N PRO A 39 -10.29 24.33 5.75
CA PRO A 39 -9.52 25.06 4.74
C PRO A 39 -8.02 25.12 5.07
N TRP A 40 -7.63 24.92 6.32
CA TRP A 40 -6.24 24.87 6.76
C TRP A 40 -5.52 23.56 6.42
N LEU A 41 -6.24 22.50 6.01
CA LEU A 41 -5.61 21.23 5.61
C LEU A 41 -5.10 21.27 4.17
N GLN A 42 -3.80 21.00 4.01
CA GLN A 42 -3.12 21.04 2.72
C GLN A 42 -3.23 19.70 2.00
N THR A 43 -4.35 19.54 1.28
CA THR A 43 -4.62 18.34 0.48
C THR A 43 -4.40 18.55 -1.03
N GLY A 44 -4.00 19.75 -1.46
CA GLY A 44 -3.75 20.11 -2.86
C GLY A 44 -4.76 21.12 -3.41
N ALA A 45 -4.66 21.43 -4.71
CA ALA A 45 -5.53 22.39 -5.39
C ALA A 45 -6.99 21.91 -5.45
N ILE A 46 -7.91 22.88 -5.38
CA ILE A 46 -9.35 22.66 -5.52
C ILE A 46 -9.62 22.29 -7.00
N GLU A 47 -10.48 21.30 -7.23
CA GLU A 47 -10.90 20.81 -8.58
C GLU A 47 -9.88 20.03 -9.43
N SER A 48 -8.64 19.83 -8.97
CA SER A 48 -7.77 18.79 -9.54
C SER A 48 -7.97 17.48 -8.79
N SER A 49 -8.19 16.37 -9.51
CA SER A 49 -8.34 15.03 -8.91
C SER A 49 -7.18 14.70 -7.97
N PHE A 50 -7.50 14.21 -6.77
CA PHE A 50 -6.52 13.91 -5.73
C PHE A 50 -5.73 12.63 -6.06
N ASP A 51 -4.42 12.71 -6.24
CA ASP A 51 -3.56 11.53 -6.43
C ASP A 51 -3.27 10.85 -5.07
N PHE A 52 -4.08 9.85 -4.74
CA PHE A 52 -3.94 9.12 -3.48
C PHE A 52 -2.65 8.29 -3.44
N SER A 53 -2.30 7.62 -4.54
CA SER A 53 -1.12 6.76 -4.59
C SER A 53 0.17 7.58 -4.42
N GLY A 54 0.28 8.71 -5.12
CA GLY A 54 1.42 9.62 -5.00
C GLY A 54 1.55 10.21 -3.60
N ARG A 55 0.46 10.74 -3.02
CA ARG A 55 0.48 11.33 -1.67
C ARG A 55 0.78 10.32 -0.57
N MET A 56 0.29 9.09 -0.69
CA MET A 56 0.69 7.99 0.20
C MET A 56 2.17 7.62 0.04
N LEU A 57 2.72 7.63 -1.18
CA LEU A 57 4.14 7.34 -1.40
C LEU A 57 5.04 8.44 -0.81
N GLU A 58 4.66 9.71 -0.93
CA GLU A 58 5.34 10.83 -0.27
C GLU A 58 5.34 10.68 1.26
N LEU A 59 4.20 10.30 1.84
CA LEU A 59 4.10 10.01 3.28
C LEU A 59 5.00 8.85 3.67
N ILE A 60 5.00 7.74 2.92
CA ILE A 60 5.88 6.58 3.18
C ILE A 60 7.35 7.00 3.08
N SER A 61 7.71 7.84 2.10
CA SER A 61 9.07 8.36 1.95
C SER A 61 9.51 9.23 3.12
N ASP A 62 8.61 9.99 3.70
CA ASP A 62 8.92 10.80 4.88
C ASP A 62 9.02 9.92 6.14
N ILE A 63 8.15 8.92 6.30
CA ILE A 63 8.26 7.92 7.37
C ILE A 63 9.60 7.18 7.29
N SER A 64 10.01 6.73 6.10
CA SER A 64 11.29 6.01 5.92
C SER A 64 12.53 6.88 6.16
N GLN A 65 12.38 8.20 6.23
CA GLN A 65 13.49 9.13 6.52
C GLN A 65 13.52 9.59 7.98
N ASN A 66 12.38 9.55 8.69
CA ASN A 66 12.25 10.12 10.02
C ASN A 66 11.96 9.10 11.12
N CYS A 67 11.57 7.87 10.77
CA CYS A 67 11.28 6.80 11.73
C CYS A 67 12.36 5.70 11.62
N PRO A 68 13.20 5.50 12.66
CA PRO A 68 14.34 4.57 12.62
C PRO A 68 14.00 3.15 12.19
N GLU A 69 12.83 2.65 12.55
CA GLU A 69 12.36 1.31 12.23
C GLU A 69 12.13 1.06 10.73
N PHE A 70 12.09 2.13 9.93
CA PHE A 70 11.79 2.09 8.50
C PHE A 70 12.90 2.70 7.63
N PHE A 71 14.08 3.00 8.20
CA PHE A 71 15.22 3.57 7.45
C PHE A 71 15.74 2.68 6.32
N ASN A 72 15.49 1.37 6.40
CA ASN A 72 15.87 0.40 5.38
C ASN A 72 14.94 0.39 4.17
N LEU A 73 13.76 1.05 4.25
CA LEU A 73 12.81 1.07 3.15
C LEU A 73 13.32 1.98 2.03
N ASP A 74 13.26 1.50 0.79
CA ASP A 74 13.43 2.32 -0.40
C ASP A 74 12.07 2.55 -1.07
N PRO A 75 11.46 3.75 -0.92
CA PRO A 75 10.18 4.08 -1.54
C PRO A 75 10.16 3.86 -3.06
N ASN A 76 11.30 3.93 -3.75
CA ASN A 76 11.35 3.75 -5.21
C ASN A 76 11.07 2.29 -5.64
N LYS A 77 11.12 1.33 -4.72
CA LYS A 77 10.76 -0.08 -4.97
C LYS A 77 9.41 -0.46 -4.35
N ILE A 78 8.67 0.52 -3.83
CA ILE A 78 7.32 0.33 -3.31
C ILE A 78 6.33 0.94 -4.30
N LEU A 79 5.37 0.13 -4.77
CA LEU A 79 4.27 0.63 -5.57
C LEU A 79 3.01 0.75 -4.70
N VAL A 80 2.55 1.97 -4.48
CA VAL A 80 1.29 2.22 -3.79
C VAL A 80 0.12 2.08 -4.75
N THR A 81 -0.86 1.27 -4.36
CA THR A 81 -2.02 0.93 -5.18
C THR A 81 -3.31 1.09 -4.39
N ILE A 82 -4.43 1.14 -5.10
CA ILE A 82 -5.76 1.18 -4.49
C ILE A 82 -6.62 0.00 -4.93
N THR A 83 -7.58 -0.36 -4.09
CA THR A 83 -8.66 -1.29 -4.44
C THR A 83 -9.99 -0.77 -3.94
N ARG A 84 -11.07 -1.16 -4.62
CA ARG A 84 -12.44 -0.78 -4.25
C ARG A 84 -12.97 -1.72 -3.17
N ALA A 85 -13.44 -1.15 -2.06
CA ALA A 85 -14.23 -1.89 -1.11
C ALA A 85 -15.58 -2.27 -1.75
N ARG A 86 -16.04 -3.51 -1.54
CA ARG A 86 -17.35 -3.97 -2.03
C ARG A 86 -18.54 -3.32 -1.30
N ASN A 87 -18.27 -2.66 -0.19
CA ASN A 87 -19.26 -1.97 0.65
C ASN A 87 -18.57 -0.90 1.51
N PHE A 88 -19.37 0.00 2.08
CA PHE A 88 -18.93 1.09 2.97
C PHE A 88 -18.79 0.68 4.44
N ARG A 89 -18.81 -0.62 4.76
CA ARG A 89 -18.62 -1.05 6.15
C ARG A 89 -17.18 -0.77 6.55
N LEU A 90 -17.00 -0.19 7.74
CA LEU A 90 -15.68 0.15 8.28
C LEU A 90 -14.83 -1.09 8.59
N HIS A 91 -15.44 -2.24 8.86
CA HIS A 91 -14.72 -3.49 9.13
C HIS A 91 -14.31 -4.21 7.84
N GLY A 92 -13.18 -4.93 7.90
CA GLY A 92 -12.61 -5.69 6.79
C GLY A 92 -11.23 -5.17 6.39
N LEU A 93 -10.78 -5.57 5.18
CA LEU A 93 -9.48 -5.18 4.64
C LEU A 93 -9.35 -3.66 4.55
N GLN A 94 -8.40 -3.07 5.27
CA GLN A 94 -8.08 -1.64 5.21
C GLN A 94 -6.95 -1.39 4.23
N ALA A 95 -5.84 -2.10 4.43
CA ALA A 95 -4.70 -2.11 3.55
C ALA A 95 -4.10 -3.51 3.55
N ARG A 96 -3.08 -3.71 2.70
CA ARG A 96 -2.21 -4.87 2.74
C ARG A 96 -0.89 -4.55 2.06
N VAL A 97 0.17 -5.19 2.51
CA VAL A 97 1.41 -5.35 1.75
C VAL A 97 1.42 -6.69 1.00
N THR A 98 1.81 -6.67 -0.27
CA THR A 98 2.06 -7.87 -1.07
C THR A 98 3.56 -7.94 -1.39
N PRO A 99 4.27 -8.99 -0.95
CA PRO A 99 5.68 -9.19 -1.27
C PRO A 99 5.85 -9.64 -2.72
N MET A 100 6.93 -9.20 -3.37
CA MET A 100 7.30 -9.59 -4.74
C MET A 100 8.46 -10.58 -4.76
N ARG A 101 8.75 -11.22 -3.62
CA ARG A 101 9.66 -12.37 -3.43
C ARG A 101 9.09 -13.36 -2.43
N PHE A 102 9.62 -14.56 -2.46
CA PHE A 102 9.46 -15.58 -1.44
C PHE A 102 10.49 -15.41 -0.32
N GLU A 103 10.54 -16.41 0.55
CA GLU A 103 11.46 -16.49 1.69
C GLU A 103 12.89 -16.07 1.34
N GLY A 104 13.44 -15.15 2.12
CA GLY A 104 14.83 -14.67 1.96
C GLY A 104 15.07 -13.91 0.66
N GLY A 105 14.02 -13.34 0.05
CA GLY A 105 14.12 -12.59 -1.20
C GLY A 105 14.19 -13.46 -2.45
N ASN A 106 13.89 -14.77 -2.35
CA ASN A 106 13.94 -15.68 -3.48
C ASN A 106 12.84 -15.41 -4.51
N LEU A 107 13.18 -15.44 -5.81
CA LEU A 107 12.20 -15.33 -6.90
C LEU A 107 11.36 -16.60 -7.07
N GLN A 108 11.90 -17.74 -6.67
CA GLN A 108 11.29 -19.05 -6.88
C GLN A 108 10.95 -19.73 -5.56
N CYS A 109 9.88 -20.51 -5.56
CA CYS A 109 9.58 -21.45 -4.49
C CYS A 109 9.09 -22.77 -5.07
N LYS A 110 9.22 -23.82 -4.26
CA LYS A 110 8.62 -25.12 -4.54
C LYS A 110 7.30 -25.23 -3.79
N ARG A 111 6.21 -25.54 -4.49
CA ARG A 111 4.90 -25.88 -3.89
C ARG A 111 4.49 -27.27 -4.37
N GLY A 112 4.54 -28.25 -3.47
CA GLY A 112 4.39 -29.65 -3.82
C GLY A 112 5.47 -30.10 -4.81
N ASN A 113 5.05 -30.67 -5.95
CA ASN A 113 5.95 -31.19 -6.98
C ASN A 113 6.23 -30.21 -8.14
N ARG A 114 5.92 -28.91 -7.96
CA ARG A 114 6.12 -27.87 -8.98
C ARG A 114 6.90 -26.69 -8.40
N ASN A 115 7.77 -26.13 -9.24
CA ASN A 115 8.44 -24.88 -8.98
C ASN A 115 7.60 -23.74 -9.54
N TYR A 116 7.57 -22.63 -8.83
CA TYR A 116 6.87 -21.42 -9.20
C TYR A 116 7.82 -20.25 -9.06
N GLU A 117 7.68 -19.30 -9.96
CA GLU A 117 8.30 -17.98 -9.88
C GLU A 117 7.22 -16.95 -9.58
N VAL A 118 7.53 -15.98 -8.73
CA VAL A 118 6.65 -14.83 -8.51
C VAL A 118 6.77 -13.88 -9.69
N GLN A 119 5.63 -13.41 -10.21
CA GLN A 119 5.61 -12.44 -11.30
C GLN A 119 6.28 -11.13 -10.85
N GLN A 120 7.25 -10.63 -11.62
CA GLN A 120 8.03 -9.43 -11.31
C GLN A 120 7.47 -8.19 -11.99
N TYR A 121 7.45 -7.06 -11.27
CA TYR A 121 6.89 -5.80 -11.75
C TYR A 121 8.00 -4.77 -11.95
N TYR A 122 7.97 -4.09 -13.08
CA TYR A 122 8.83 -2.94 -13.36
C TYR A 122 8.01 -1.71 -13.70
N VAL A 123 8.34 -0.59 -13.07
CA VAL A 123 7.77 0.73 -13.36
C VAL A 123 8.91 1.67 -13.73
N ASP A 124 8.88 2.22 -14.94
CA ASP A 124 9.93 3.08 -15.51
C ASP A 124 11.34 2.50 -15.34
N GLY A 125 11.47 1.20 -15.65
CA GLY A 125 12.72 0.45 -15.54
C GLY A 125 13.13 0.07 -14.11
N ARG A 126 12.41 0.50 -13.07
CA ARG A 126 12.69 0.17 -11.66
C ARG A 126 11.92 -1.08 -11.26
N GLU A 127 12.60 -2.03 -10.63
CA GLU A 127 11.93 -3.21 -10.10
C GLU A 127 11.19 -2.90 -8.80
N ILE A 128 9.95 -3.37 -8.71
CA ILE A 128 9.09 -3.20 -7.54
C ILE A 128 9.18 -4.45 -6.65
N TYR A 129 9.47 -4.23 -5.37
CA TYR A 129 9.63 -5.27 -4.35
C TYR A 129 8.39 -5.47 -3.51
N TYR A 130 7.58 -4.42 -3.34
CA TYR A 130 6.39 -4.44 -2.52
C TYR A 130 5.25 -3.69 -3.18
N LEU A 131 4.04 -4.26 -3.14
CA LEU A 131 2.81 -3.53 -3.41
C LEU A 131 2.13 -3.19 -2.10
N VAL A 132 1.93 -1.91 -1.81
CA VAL A 132 1.12 -1.48 -0.66
C VAL A 132 -0.24 -1.05 -1.20
N THR A 133 -1.27 -1.83 -0.92
CA THR A 133 -2.63 -1.60 -1.46
C THR A 133 -3.55 -1.06 -0.37
N PHE A 134 -4.17 0.10 -0.60
CA PHE A 134 -5.20 0.66 0.28
C PHE A 134 -6.61 0.41 -0.27
N CYS A 135 -7.55 0.06 0.61
CA CYS A 135 -8.92 -0.27 0.27
C CYS A 135 -9.83 0.94 0.49
N LEU A 136 -10.23 1.59 -0.60
CA LEU A 136 -11.08 2.79 -0.55
C LEU A 136 -12.56 2.44 -0.79
N PRO A 137 -13.50 3.13 -0.13
CA PRO A 137 -13.32 4.23 0.81
C PRO A 137 -12.93 3.80 2.23
N ARG A 138 -13.03 2.50 2.54
CA ARG A 138 -12.96 1.95 3.91
C ARG A 138 -11.79 2.46 4.75
N PHE A 139 -10.57 2.47 4.20
CA PHE A 139 -9.38 3.00 4.85
C PHE A 139 -9.52 4.49 5.15
N GLN A 140 -9.96 5.26 4.16
CA GLN A 140 -10.08 6.71 4.25
C GLN A 140 -11.21 7.17 5.18
N ASP A 141 -12.18 6.31 5.49
CA ASP A 141 -13.25 6.61 6.44
C ASP A 141 -12.91 6.24 7.91
N GLN A 142 -11.71 5.72 8.17
CA GLN A 142 -11.22 5.53 9.55
C GLN A 142 -10.86 6.87 10.22
N THR A 143 -10.57 6.85 11.51
CA THR A 143 -9.94 8.00 12.19
C THR A 143 -8.50 8.19 11.73
N LEU A 144 -7.94 9.41 11.85
CA LEU A 144 -6.52 9.68 11.54
C LEU A 144 -5.60 8.66 12.22
N GLU A 145 -5.81 8.44 13.52
CA GLU A 145 -5.01 7.50 14.31
C GLU A 145 -5.06 6.08 13.72
N ASN A 146 -6.25 5.56 13.42
CA ASN A 146 -6.40 4.23 12.84
C ASN A 146 -5.80 4.14 11.42
N LYS A 147 -5.88 5.20 10.62
CA LYS A 147 -5.24 5.26 9.29
C LYS A 147 -3.72 5.14 9.43
N LEU A 148 -3.11 5.95 10.30
CA LEU A 148 -1.67 5.91 10.51
C LEU A 148 -1.23 4.58 11.12
N VAL A 149 -1.93 4.07 12.14
CA VAL A 149 -1.66 2.73 12.68
C VAL A 149 -1.67 1.68 11.58
N THR A 150 -2.64 1.74 10.66
CA THR A 150 -2.69 0.84 9.50
C THR A 150 -1.47 1.02 8.59
N VAL A 151 -1.08 2.26 8.27
CA VAL A 151 0.13 2.53 7.44
C VAL A 151 1.37 1.94 8.09
N PHE A 152 1.62 2.24 9.37
CA PHE A 152 2.76 1.72 10.11
C PHE A 152 2.72 0.19 10.19
N HIS A 153 1.54 -0.41 10.39
CA HIS A 153 1.35 -1.86 10.39
C HIS A 153 1.80 -2.49 9.07
N GLU A 154 1.34 -1.96 7.93
CA GLU A 154 1.71 -2.50 6.62
C GLU A 154 3.19 -2.32 6.30
N LEU A 155 3.78 -1.18 6.67
CA LEU A 155 5.22 -0.96 6.50
C LEU A 155 6.03 -1.89 7.40
N TYR A 156 5.56 -2.18 8.61
CA TYR A 156 6.26 -3.06 9.54
C TYR A 156 6.28 -4.52 9.08
N HIS A 157 5.30 -4.93 8.26
CA HIS A 157 5.32 -6.21 7.58
C HIS A 157 6.43 -6.34 6.52
N ILE A 158 7.03 -5.24 6.04
CA ILE A 158 8.15 -5.30 5.12
C ILE A 158 9.40 -5.86 5.84
N SER A 159 10.11 -6.76 5.17
CA SER A 159 11.35 -7.34 5.70
C SER A 159 12.39 -6.26 6.06
N PRO A 160 13.08 -6.37 7.21
CA PRO A 160 14.22 -5.51 7.55
C PRO A 160 15.34 -5.52 6.50
N GLU A 161 15.49 -6.60 5.75
CA GLU A 161 16.48 -6.70 4.67
C GLU A 161 16.02 -6.02 3.38
N PHE A 162 14.76 -5.59 3.30
CA PHE A 162 14.14 -4.96 2.14
C PHE A 162 14.41 -5.76 0.83
N ASN A 163 14.29 -7.08 0.92
CA ASN A 163 14.64 -8.02 -0.15
C ASN A 163 13.43 -8.51 -0.95
N GLY A 164 12.25 -7.92 -0.74
CA GLY A 164 10.98 -8.32 -1.38
C GLY A 164 10.20 -9.40 -0.64
N ASP A 165 10.73 -9.98 0.46
CA ASP A 165 10.01 -10.86 1.39
C ASP A 165 9.32 -10.06 2.50
N LEU A 166 8.42 -10.68 3.24
CA LEU A 166 7.84 -10.09 4.44
C LEU A 166 8.72 -10.35 5.67
N ARG A 167 8.58 -9.49 6.68
CA ARG A 167 9.19 -9.67 8.00
C ARG A 167 8.71 -10.99 8.59
N ARG A 168 9.67 -11.80 9.03
CA ARG A 168 9.43 -13.07 9.74
C ARG A 168 9.79 -12.91 11.20
N HIS A 169 8.95 -13.43 12.08
CA HIS A 169 9.26 -13.51 13.50
C HIS A 169 9.71 -14.94 13.82
N GLN A 170 10.84 -15.08 14.52
CA GLN A 170 11.37 -16.37 14.96
C GLN A 170 10.36 -17.05 15.91
N GLY A 171 9.73 -18.15 15.49
CA GLY A 171 8.75 -18.90 16.28
C GLY A 171 7.87 -19.84 15.44
N ARG A 172 7.21 -20.82 16.09
CA ARG A 172 6.33 -21.84 15.46
C ARG A 172 5.14 -21.26 14.67
N CYS A 173 4.83 -19.97 14.84
CA CYS A 173 3.91 -19.21 14.00
C CYS A 173 4.68 -18.06 13.34
N ALA A 174 5.26 -18.30 12.17
CA ALA A 174 6.12 -17.37 11.41
C ALA A 174 5.46 -16.02 11.02
N TRP A 175 4.20 -15.77 11.41
CA TRP A 175 3.39 -14.60 11.08
C TRP A 175 2.70 -13.95 12.28
N HIS A 176 2.87 -14.49 13.48
CA HIS A 176 2.25 -13.96 14.69
C HIS A 176 3.32 -13.64 15.73
N THR A 177 3.71 -12.37 15.78
CA THR A 177 4.42 -11.81 16.92
C THR A 177 3.58 -11.98 18.19
N HIS A 178 4.26 -12.23 19.31
CA HIS A 178 3.69 -12.39 20.65
C HIS A 178 2.60 -11.34 20.96
N SER A 179 1.36 -11.82 21.14
CA SER A 179 0.12 -11.07 21.37
C SER A 179 -0.12 -9.88 20.42
N LYS A 180 -1.13 -10.02 19.56
CA LYS A 180 -1.68 -8.95 18.69
C LYS A 180 -1.76 -7.58 19.40
N LYS A 181 -2.07 -7.58 20.71
CA LYS A 181 -2.15 -6.39 21.54
C LYS A 181 -0.83 -5.62 21.69
N SER A 182 0.31 -6.29 21.91
CA SER A 182 1.62 -5.61 22.01
C SER A 182 2.03 -5.00 20.67
N TYR A 183 1.72 -5.70 19.58
CA TYR A 183 1.97 -5.23 18.23
C TYR A 183 1.12 -3.99 17.91
N ASP A 184 -0.18 -4.04 18.20
CA ASP A 184 -1.09 -2.91 18.00
C ASP A 184 -0.67 -1.68 18.83
N VAL A 185 -0.20 -1.88 20.07
CA VAL A 185 0.35 -0.80 20.92
C VAL A 185 1.60 -0.18 20.32
N GLN A 186 2.50 -0.99 19.76
CA GLN A 186 3.72 -0.48 19.12
C GLN A 186 3.41 0.39 17.91
N MET A 187 2.52 -0.06 17.03
CA MET A 187 2.11 0.71 15.84
C MET A 187 1.41 2.01 16.23
N LEU A 188 0.59 1.98 17.29
CA LEU A 188 -0.03 3.17 17.85
C LEU A 188 1.01 4.17 18.39
N HIS A 189 2.02 3.68 19.11
CA HIS A 189 3.09 4.53 19.61
C HIS A 189 3.85 5.21 18.47
N MET A 190 4.29 4.45 17.46
CA MET A 190 4.99 5.01 16.28
C MET A 190 4.14 6.03 15.52
N ALA A 191 2.85 5.75 15.31
CA ALA A 191 1.94 6.66 14.64
C ALA A 191 1.80 7.99 15.39
N ARG A 192 1.65 7.95 16.73
CA ARG A 192 1.56 9.14 17.57
C ARG A 192 2.87 9.93 17.59
N GLU A 193 3.99 9.23 17.73
CA GLU A 193 5.33 9.83 17.72
C GLU A 193 5.60 10.56 16.39
N TYR A 194 5.27 9.92 15.25
CA TYR A 194 5.40 10.54 13.94
C TYR A 194 4.57 11.83 13.82
N VAL A 195 3.31 11.82 14.26
CA VAL A 195 2.46 13.03 14.23
C VAL A 195 3.00 14.12 15.15
N ALA A 196 3.55 13.76 16.30
CA ALA A 196 4.08 14.72 17.27
C ALA A 196 5.40 15.36 16.81
N THR A 197 6.20 14.64 16.03
CA THR A 197 7.59 15.05 15.70
C THR A 197 7.77 15.48 14.25
N THR A 198 6.85 15.13 13.34
CA THR A 198 6.98 15.48 11.92
C THR A 198 7.03 16.99 11.70
N ARG A 199 8.00 17.44 10.92
CA ARG A 199 8.11 18.85 10.48
C ARG A 199 7.28 19.14 9.23
N LYS A 200 6.63 18.13 8.66
CA LYS A 200 5.84 18.21 7.42
C LYS A 200 4.43 17.65 7.66
N PRO A 201 3.63 18.25 8.55
CA PRO A 201 2.30 17.74 8.89
C PRO A 201 1.38 17.65 7.67
N TYR A 202 1.58 18.52 6.66
CA TYR A 202 0.86 18.50 5.39
C TYR A 202 0.95 17.16 4.65
N LEU A 203 1.99 16.33 4.90
CA LEU A 203 2.10 15.02 4.27
C LEU A 203 1.03 14.03 4.73
N HIS A 204 0.40 14.24 5.89
CA HIS A 204 -0.70 13.40 6.37
C HIS A 204 -2.04 14.16 6.51
N ASP A 205 -2.13 15.40 6.04
CA ASP A 205 -3.36 16.21 6.14
C ASP A 205 -4.54 15.57 5.42
N PHE A 206 -4.30 14.90 4.29
CA PHE A 206 -5.36 14.20 3.57
C PHE A 206 -5.90 13.00 4.36
N LEU A 207 -5.17 12.46 5.35
CA LEU A 207 -5.67 11.41 6.24
C LEU A 207 -6.58 11.97 7.34
N ARG A 208 -6.63 13.30 7.53
CA ARG A 208 -7.49 13.96 8.54
C ARG A 208 -8.94 14.13 8.08
N VAL A 209 -9.19 14.01 6.79
CA VAL A 209 -10.53 14.10 6.18
C VAL A 209 -11.05 12.72 5.78
N ASP A 210 -12.36 12.57 5.63
CA ASP A 210 -12.96 11.34 5.13
C ASP A 210 -12.93 11.25 3.60
N PHE A 211 -13.36 10.11 3.05
CA PHE A 211 -13.35 9.89 1.60
C PHE A 211 -14.26 10.86 0.84
N ALA A 212 -15.40 11.19 1.44
CA ALA A 212 -16.42 12.03 0.84
C ALA A 212 -15.95 13.50 0.76
N GLN A 213 -15.30 13.99 1.82
CA GLN A 213 -14.67 15.31 1.87
C GLN A 213 -13.54 15.46 0.84
N LEU A 214 -12.71 14.42 0.65
CA LEU A 214 -11.66 14.45 -0.39
C LEU A 214 -12.25 14.57 -1.80
N ILE A 215 -13.26 13.76 -2.14
CA ILE A 215 -13.91 13.86 -3.46
C ILE A 215 -14.64 15.20 -3.61
N HIS A 216 -15.25 15.72 -2.55
CA HIS A 216 -15.92 17.02 -2.63
C HIS A 216 -14.93 18.14 -2.98
N LYS A 217 -13.79 18.20 -2.29
CA LYS A 217 -12.75 19.22 -2.51
C LYS A 217 -12.02 19.08 -3.85
N HIS A 218 -11.74 17.86 -4.28
CA HIS A 218 -10.86 17.59 -5.43
C HIS A 218 -11.59 17.12 -6.70
N GLY A 219 -12.92 16.96 -6.65
CA GLY A 219 -13.73 16.45 -7.77
C GLY A 219 -13.63 14.93 -7.97
N GLY A 220 -12.54 14.31 -7.53
CA GLY A 220 -12.33 12.86 -7.54
C GLY A 220 -11.02 12.46 -6.87
N ILE A 221 -10.83 11.15 -6.69
CA ILE A 221 -9.61 10.54 -6.17
C ILE A 221 -9.06 9.57 -7.20
N ASN A 222 -7.81 9.77 -7.62
CA ASN A 222 -7.08 8.84 -8.47
C ASN A 222 -6.15 7.95 -7.66
N GLY A 223 -5.89 6.75 -8.16
CA GLY A 223 -4.82 5.92 -7.64
C GLY A 223 -4.43 4.81 -8.60
N SER A 224 -3.20 4.34 -8.47
CA SER A 224 -2.63 3.29 -9.29
C SER A 224 -3.30 1.95 -9.02
N VAL A 225 -3.53 1.17 -10.07
CA VAL A 225 -4.11 -0.17 -10.01
C VAL A 225 -3.30 -1.10 -10.89
N VAL A 226 -2.84 -2.19 -10.29
CA VAL A 226 -2.15 -3.29 -10.98
C VAL A 226 -2.82 -4.60 -10.61
N PRO A 227 -2.72 -5.64 -11.48
CA PRO A 227 -3.15 -6.98 -11.09
C PRO A 227 -2.37 -7.46 -9.88
N LEU A 228 -2.91 -8.46 -9.18
CA LEU A 228 -2.12 -9.16 -8.17
C LEU A 228 -1.05 -10.03 -8.82
N PRO A 229 0.17 -10.08 -8.25
CA PRO A 229 1.25 -10.87 -8.81
C PRO A 229 0.85 -12.34 -8.78
N ARG A 230 1.08 -13.00 -9.91
CA ARG A 230 0.77 -14.42 -10.07
C ARG A 230 1.98 -15.26 -9.73
N LEU A 231 1.71 -16.51 -9.33
CA LEU A 231 2.73 -17.55 -9.28
C LEU A 231 2.74 -18.25 -10.62
N VAL A 232 3.81 -18.04 -11.39
CA VAL A 232 3.98 -18.61 -12.72
C VAL A 232 4.73 -19.94 -12.58
N PRO A 233 4.15 -21.08 -13.01
CA PRO A 233 4.87 -22.35 -12.99
C PRO A 233 6.12 -22.27 -13.86
N THR A 234 7.27 -22.68 -13.34
CA THR A 234 8.48 -22.83 -14.16
C THR A 234 8.49 -24.23 -14.79
N ALA A 235 9.10 -24.35 -15.98
CA ALA A 235 9.26 -25.65 -16.62
C ALA A 235 10.04 -26.59 -15.69
N ARG A 236 9.69 -27.88 -15.68
CA ARG A 236 10.50 -28.88 -14.97
C ARG A 236 11.93 -28.79 -15.54
N PRO A 237 12.98 -28.75 -14.70
CA PRO A 237 14.31 -28.99 -15.21
C PRO A 237 14.28 -30.34 -15.94
N ALA A 238 14.80 -30.38 -17.17
CA ALA A 238 14.95 -31.63 -17.89
C ALA A 238 15.69 -32.61 -16.97
N LYS A 239 15.20 -33.85 -16.85
CA LYS A 239 15.98 -34.89 -16.19
C LYS A 239 17.29 -34.98 -16.95
N VAL A 240 18.39 -34.60 -16.32
CA VAL A 240 19.72 -34.98 -16.79
C VAL A 240 19.74 -36.50 -16.65
N SER A 241 19.64 -37.18 -17.79
CA SER A 241 19.77 -38.63 -17.94
C SER A 241 21.21 -39.06 -17.70
#